data_AF-A0A9X1CEB9-F1
#
_entry.id   AF-A0A9X1CEB9-F1
#
_cell.length_a   1.000
_cell.length_b   1.000
_cell.length_c   1.000
_cell.angle_alpha   90.00
_cell.angle_beta   90.00
_cell.angle_gamma   90.00
#
_symmetry.space_group_name_H-M   'P 1'
#
loop_
_entity.id
_entity.type
_entity.pdbx_description
1 polymer ?
#
loop_
_entity_poly.entity_id
_entity_poly.type
_entity_poly.pdbx_seq_one_letter_code
_entity_poly.pdbx_strand_id
1 'polypeptide(L)' 'MSKEFYPYITIDSIIKGYDVERLKRKEKIQIVKFMDEKGIFLIKGAIDKVAEKLNTSRVTIYSYLDKVKKVIY' A
#
# COMPACT_ATOMS: atom_id res chain seq x y z
N MET A 1 -22.08 2.62 -21.01
CA MET A 1 -20.89 3.49 -21.06
C MET A 1 -20.94 4.33 -19.79
N SER A 2 -20.15 4.15 -18.74
CA SER A 2 -18.77 3.67 -18.63
C SER A 2 -18.52 3.17 -17.21
N LYS A 3 -18.04 1.92 -17.09
CA LYS A 3 -17.34 1.33 -15.94
C LYS A 3 -17.74 1.87 -14.57
N GLU A 4 -18.75 1.25 -13.97
CA GLU A 4 -18.81 1.05 -12.52
C GLU A 4 -17.53 0.29 -12.13
N PHE A 5 -16.48 1.06 -11.84
CA PHE A 5 -15.11 0.58 -11.67
C PHE A 5 -15.04 -0.10 -10.31
N TYR A 6 -15.12 -1.43 -10.35
CA TYR A 6 -14.91 -2.43 -9.30
C TYR A 6 -14.50 -1.91 -7.90
N PRO A 7 -15.20 -2.35 -6.84
CA PRO A 7 -14.87 -2.06 -5.43
C PRO A 7 -13.62 -2.83 -4.98
N TYR A 8 -12.47 -2.56 -5.61
CA TYR A 8 -11.19 -2.92 -5.02
C TYR A 8 -11.01 -2.00 -3.80
N ILE A 9 -10.86 -2.64 -2.64
CA ILE A 9 -10.62 -2.02 -1.33
C ILE A 9 -9.82 -0.72 -1.49
N THR A 10 -10.45 0.41 -1.21
CA THR A 10 -9.78 1.70 -1.32
C THR A 10 -8.61 1.72 -0.34
N ILE A 11 -7.46 2.27 -0.76
CA ILE A 11 -6.29 2.50 0.12
C ILE A 11 -6.71 3.15 1.46
N ASP A 12 -7.70 4.05 1.39
CA ASP A 12 -8.36 4.65 2.55
C ASP A 12 -8.97 3.63 3.51
N SER A 13 -9.69 2.63 3.03
CA SER A 13 -10.35 1.62 3.90
C SER A 13 -9.34 0.75 4.64
N ILE A 14 -8.18 0.46 4.03
CA ILE A 14 -7.10 -0.29 4.70
C ILE A 14 -6.49 0.59 5.78
N ILE A 15 -6.17 1.84 5.43
CA ILE A 15 -5.45 2.76 6.31
C ILE A 15 -6.34 3.30 7.43
N LYS A 16 -7.67 3.39 7.24
CA LYS A 16 -8.62 3.84 8.27
C LYS A 16 -8.60 2.96 9.53
N GLY A 17 -8.13 1.71 9.43
CA GLY A 17 -7.94 0.82 10.59
C GLY A 17 -6.60 0.98 11.31
N TYR A 18 -5.67 1.79 10.78
CA TYR A 18 -4.32 1.95 11.32
C TYR A 18 -4.00 3.41 11.62
N ASP A 19 -3.41 3.64 12.80
CA ASP A 19 -2.89 4.95 13.16
C ASP A 19 -1.52 5.18 12.52
N VAL A 20 -1.50 5.91 11.40
CA VAL A 20 -0.30 6.06 10.54
C VAL A 20 0.88 6.69 11.29
N GLU A 21 0.59 7.54 12.26
CA GLU A 21 1.59 8.22 13.09
C GLU A 21 2.23 7.28 14.11
N ARG A 22 1.48 6.28 14.60
CA ARG A 22 1.99 5.25 15.51
C ARG A 22 2.54 4.01 14.82
N LEU A 23 2.29 3.83 13.52
CA LEU A 23 2.78 2.68 12.76
C LEU A 23 4.31 2.58 12.80
N LYS A 24 4.81 1.50 13.39
CA LYS A 24 6.23 1.17 13.34
C LYS A 24 6.63 0.75 11.93
N ARG A 25 7.91 0.87 11.59
CA ARG A 25 8.45 0.49 10.27
C ARG A 25 8.06 -0.93 9.84
N LYS A 26 8.04 -1.89 10.77
CA LYS A 26 7.60 -3.27 10.49
C LYS A 26 6.13 -3.34 10.08
N GLU A 27 5.26 -2.58 10.74
CA GLU A 27 3.82 -2.56 10.43
C GLU A 27 3.54 -1.87 9.09
N LYS A 28 4.24 -0.77 8.78
CA LYS A 28 4.18 -0.14 7.45
C LYS A 28 4.53 -1.14 6.34
N ILE A 29 5.55 -1.98 6.57
CA ILE A 29 5.94 -3.05 5.63
C ILE A 29 4.83 -4.12 5.52
N GLN A 30 4.19 -4.52 6.63
CA GLN A 30 3.07 -5.47 6.60
C GLN A 30 1.86 -4.92 5.84
N ILE A 31 1.54 -3.63 6.01
CA ILE A 31 0.44 -2.98 5.26
C ILE A 31 0.77 -2.93 3.77
N VAL A 32 2.00 -2.55 3.41
CA VAL A 32 2.44 -2.56 2.00
C VAL A 32 2.39 -3.98 1.43
N LYS A 33 2.81 -5.00 2.18
CA LYS A 33 2.65 -6.41 1.77
C LYS A 33 1.19 -6.77 1.51
N PHE A 34 0.31 -6.44 2.44
CA PHE A 34 -1.12 -6.72 2.31
C PHE A 34 -1.74 -6.01 1.09
N MET A 35 -1.34 -4.77 0.83
CA MET A 35 -1.76 -4.01 -0.35
C MET A 35 -1.26 -4.64 -1.66
N ASP A 36 -0.03 -5.15 -1.68
CA ASP A 36 0.55 -5.88 -2.82
C ASP A 36 -0.18 -7.19 -3.08
N GLU A 37 -0.45 -7.98 -2.03
CA GLU A 37 -1.22 -9.22 -2.12
C GLU A 37 -2.66 -8.99 -2.59
N LYS A 38 -3.27 -7.86 -2.23
CA LYS A 38 -4.59 -7.46 -2.71
C LYS A 38 -4.57 -6.87 -4.14
N GLY A 39 -3.40 -6.72 -4.75
CA GLY A 39 -3.24 -6.19 -6.09
C GLY A 39 -3.46 -4.67 -6.19
N ILE A 40 -3.37 -3.93 -5.09
CA ILE A 40 -3.56 -2.47 -5.09
C ILE A 40 -2.47 -1.78 -5.92
N PHE A 41 -1.22 -2.25 -5.84
CA PHE A 41 -0.11 -1.69 -6.62
C PHE A 41 -0.17 -2.00 -8.12
N LEU A 42 -1.11 -2.84 -8.58
CA LEU A 42 -1.38 -3.03 -10.01
C LEU A 42 -2.09 -1.80 -10.62
N ILE A 43 -2.69 -0.96 -9.79
CA ILE A 43 -3.40 0.24 -10.22
C ILE A 43 -2.38 1.37 -10.42
N LYS A 44 -2.44 2.01 -11.59
CA LYS A 44 -1.60 3.17 -11.91
C LYS A 44 -1.91 4.31 -10.93
N GLY A 45 -0.89 4.79 -10.22
CA GLY A 45 -1.02 5.84 -9.19
C GLY A 45 -1.29 5.33 -7.78
N ALA A 46 -1.41 4.02 -7.55
CA ALA A 46 -1.54 3.48 -6.21
C ALA A 46 -0.29 3.71 -5.35
N ILE A 47 0.90 3.67 -5.93
CA ILE A 47 2.16 3.92 -5.22
C ILE A 47 2.18 5.33 -4.62
N ASP A 48 1.86 6.35 -5.43
CA ASP A 48 1.75 7.74 -4.95
C ASP A 48 0.72 7.86 -3.84
N LYS A 49 -0.47 7.28 -4.02
CA LYS A 49 -1.56 7.38 -3.04
C LYS A 49 -1.25 6.68 -1.72
N VAL A 50 -0.58 5.52 -1.74
CA VAL A 50 -0.11 4.84 -0.53
C VAL A 50 1.02 5.62 0.13
N ALA A 51 1.95 6.19 -0.65
CA ALA A 51 3.04 7.00 -0.13
C ALA A 51 2.52 8.23 0.63
N GLU A 52 1.57 8.98 0.04
CA GLU A 52 0.91 10.10 0.71
C GLU A 52 0.20 9.67 2.00
N LYS A 53 -0.56 8.57 1.94
CA LYS A 53 -1.36 8.12 3.09
C LYS A 53 -0.53 7.53 4.23
N LEU A 54 0.62 6.91 3.95
CA LEU A 54 1.56 6.41 4.96
C LEU A 54 2.58 7.45 5.43
N ASN A 55 2.43 8.69 4.96
CA ASN A 55 3.35 9.81 5.17
C ASN A 55 4.81 9.41 4.84
N THR A 56 5.00 8.91 3.63
CA THR A 56 6.28 8.36 3.18
C THR A 56 6.54 8.66 1.70
N SER A 57 7.75 8.38 1.23
CA SER A 57 8.14 8.63 -0.16
C SER A 57 7.86 7.42 -1.03
N ARG A 58 7.66 7.64 -2.34
CA ARG A 58 7.60 6.56 -3.35
C ARG A 58 8.79 5.60 -3.24
N VAL A 59 9.99 6.15 -3.05
CA VAL A 59 11.24 5.39 -2.85
C VAL A 59 11.14 4.46 -1.63
N THR A 60 10.50 4.92 -0.55
CA THR A 60 10.28 4.10 0.65
C THR A 60 9.28 2.98 0.40
N ILE A 61 8.21 3.24 -0.35
CA ILE A 61 7.26 2.19 -0.77
C ILE A 61 7.97 1.14 -1.63
N TYR A 62 8.78 1.53 -2.61
CA TYR A 62 9.59 0.59 -3.39
C TYR A 62 10.56 -0.20 -2.52
N SER A 63 11.21 0.45 -1.54
CA SER A 63 12.07 -0.25 -0.58
C SER A 63 11.28 -1.26 0.28
N TYR A 64 10.05 -0.96 0.65
CA TYR A 64 9.19 -1.89 1.38
C TYR A 64 8.73 -3.04 0.49
N LEU A 65 8.33 -2.78 -0.75
CA LEU A 65 7.99 -3.81 -1.74
C LEU A 65 9.17 -4.75 -2.03
N ASP A 66 10.38 -4.20 -2.20
CA ASP A 66 11.60 -4.99 -2.39
C ASP A 66 11.83 -5.92 -1.19
N LYS A 67 11.72 -5.39 0.04
CA LYS A 67 11.83 -6.20 1.26
C LYS A 67 10.76 -7.29 1.36
N VAL A 68 9.53 -7.01 0.92
CA VAL A 68 8.45 -7.98 0.93
C VAL A 68 8.69 -9.09 -0.10
N LYS A 69 9.08 -8.73 -1.32
CA LYS A 69 9.37 -9.70 -2.39
C LYS A 69 10.60 -10.55 -2.09
N LYS A 70 11.63 -9.96 -1.46
CA LYS A 70 12.88 -10.65 -1.11
C LYS A 70 12.71 -11.72 -0.02
N VAL A 71 11.58 -11.73 0.71
CA VAL A 71 11.26 -12.76 1.72
C VAL A 71 10.58 -13.99 1.10
N ILE A 72 10.17 -13.93 -0.18
CA ILE A 72 9.39 -15.01 -0.85
C ILE A 72 10.29 -15.96 -1.68
N TYR A 73 11.61 -15.77 -1.71
CA TYR A 73 12.56 -16.65 -2.42
C TYR A 73 13.63 -17.23 -1.49
#